data_AF-A0A1F5MK97-F1
#
_entry.id   AF-A0A1F5MK97-F1
#
_cell.length_a   1.000
_cell.length_b   1.000
_cell.length_c   1.000
_cell.angle_alpha   90.00
_cell.angle_beta   90.00
_cell.angle_gamma   90.00
#
_symmetry.space_group_name_H-M   'P 1'
#
loop_
_entity.id
_entity.type
_entity.pdbx_description
1 polymer ?
#
loop_
_entity_poly.entity_id
_entity_poly.type
_entity_poly.pdbx_seq_one_letter_code
_entity_poly.pdbx_strand_id
1 'polypeptide(L)'
;MQEMVEHTAELQSYIDSWRFAKTPRTQVIEELASYSLETKHIPDPYSFLITPSGELISLVTGDQVKKIVNTDSYIGQTEMEALVGVERIISDVIERDDQDPGPIIWMSPEYPGVYLDLKVVVSEIVGRGKNRSLFNRAIILDLNKVDTLKFAQGLTNYSTNKVDFTSLEDIRRTPIQLNPGLHWSYIFEELVADDQFQMVREGADLLAKKRAIKQGKDLFPVLFSGEIKEVVYADYFGEFNGSCPVIPGSKTAFSYVFDNSLSLKILKKKDWECDRDGDCTGCSKKNTKVGPCSWCQSCQDADDRRQHFKQLFSVVV
;
A
#
# COMPACT_ATOMS: atom_id res chain seq x y z
N MET A 1 23.57 13.96 15.26
CA MET A 1 24.08 14.99 14.32
C MET A 1 24.51 14.37 12.99
N GLN A 2 25.29 13.27 12.99
CA GLN A 2 25.68 12.57 11.77
C GLN A 2 24.50 11.88 11.06
N GLU A 3 23.64 11.17 11.77
CA GLU A 3 22.41 10.53 11.22
C GLU A 3 21.44 11.55 10.58
N MET A 4 21.28 12.73 11.19
CA MET A 4 20.41 13.79 10.68
C MET A 4 20.94 14.41 9.35
N VAL A 5 22.26 14.42 9.15
CA VAL A 5 22.90 14.86 7.90
C VAL A 5 22.64 13.85 6.79
N GLU A 6 22.63 12.56 7.11
CA GLU A 6 22.34 11.47 6.16
C GLU A 6 20.89 11.51 5.68
N HIS A 7 19.91 11.68 6.57
CA HIS A 7 18.50 11.88 6.18
C HIS A 7 18.27 13.13 5.33
N THR A 8 18.99 14.22 5.62
CA THR A 8 18.86 15.47 4.85
C THR A 8 19.39 15.28 3.42
N ALA A 9 20.48 14.53 3.24
CA ALA A 9 21.04 14.21 1.93
C ALA A 9 20.13 13.24 1.13
N GLU A 10 19.59 12.22 1.79
CA GLU A 10 18.64 11.29 1.18
C GLU A 10 17.38 12.04 0.72
N LEU A 11 16.76 12.84 1.60
CA LEU A 11 15.57 13.61 1.30
C LEU A 11 15.79 14.67 0.21
N GLN A 12 16.99 15.23 0.11
CA GLN A 12 17.33 16.16 -0.97
C GLN A 12 17.23 15.48 -2.34
N SER A 13 17.60 14.20 -2.45
CA SER A 13 17.45 13.44 -3.70
C SER A 13 15.99 13.28 -4.14
N TYR A 14 15.07 13.07 -3.18
CA TYR A 14 13.62 13.07 -3.41
C TYR A 14 13.12 14.45 -3.85
N ILE A 15 13.51 15.52 -3.14
CA ILE A 15 13.10 16.89 -3.47
C ILE A 15 13.50 17.27 -4.88
N ASP A 16 14.74 16.94 -5.27
CA ASP A 16 15.24 17.22 -6.60
C ASP A 16 14.46 16.43 -7.66
N SER A 17 14.23 15.14 -7.44
CA SER A 17 13.36 14.31 -8.29
C SER A 17 11.97 14.92 -8.48
N TRP A 18 11.31 15.34 -7.40
CA TRP A 18 9.98 15.96 -7.46
C TRP A 18 9.97 17.27 -8.24
N ARG A 19 11.00 18.11 -8.06
CA ARG A 19 11.16 19.37 -8.78
C ARG A 19 11.33 19.15 -10.27
N PHE A 20 12.20 18.23 -10.67
CA PHE A 20 12.56 18.01 -12.07
C PHE A 20 11.50 17.22 -12.85
N ALA A 21 10.80 16.29 -12.19
CA ALA A 21 9.77 15.45 -12.83
C ALA A 21 8.41 16.16 -13.01
N LYS A 22 8.24 17.39 -12.51
CA LYS A 22 6.93 18.09 -12.47
C LYS A 22 5.83 17.28 -11.80
N THR A 23 6.21 16.52 -10.77
CA THR A 23 5.30 15.65 -10.01
C THR A 23 4.15 16.49 -9.43
N PRO A 24 2.88 16.06 -9.58
CA PRO A 24 1.76 16.80 -9.00
C PRO A 24 1.93 17.01 -7.49
N ARG A 25 1.60 18.19 -6.98
CA ARG A 25 1.75 18.51 -5.54
C ARG A 25 1.11 17.47 -4.63
N THR A 26 -0.06 16.95 -5.01
CA THR A 26 -0.76 15.90 -4.26
C THR A 26 0.07 14.64 -4.15
N GLN A 27 0.78 14.28 -5.21
CA GLN A 27 1.65 13.12 -5.24
C GLN A 27 2.88 13.31 -4.35
N VAL A 28 3.52 14.49 -4.42
CA VAL A 28 4.67 14.81 -3.55
C VAL A 28 4.31 14.71 -2.07
N ILE A 29 3.13 15.18 -1.69
CA ILE A 29 2.67 15.11 -0.28
C ILE A 29 2.47 13.66 0.16
N GLU A 30 1.97 12.79 -0.72
CA GLU A 30 1.75 11.37 -0.40
C GLU A 30 3.09 10.63 -0.27
N GLU A 31 4.02 10.88 -1.19
CA GLU A 31 5.39 10.33 -1.12
C GLU A 31 6.12 10.76 0.15
N LEU A 32 5.99 12.05 0.51
CA LEU A 32 6.53 12.60 1.74
C LEU A 32 5.92 11.93 2.99
N ALA A 33 4.61 11.68 2.96
CA ALA A 33 3.91 10.98 4.05
C ALA A 33 4.31 9.51 4.13
N SER A 34 4.46 8.83 2.99
CA SER A 34 4.94 7.45 2.95
C SER A 34 6.36 7.33 3.51
N TYR A 35 7.27 8.23 3.12
CA TYR A 35 8.64 8.25 3.64
C TYR A 35 8.68 8.52 5.15
N SER A 36 7.81 9.41 5.65
CA SER A 36 7.64 9.64 7.10
C SER A 36 7.20 8.39 7.86
N LEU A 37 6.26 7.60 7.32
CA LEU A 37 5.82 6.36 7.98
C LEU A 37 6.91 5.29 7.94
N GLU A 38 7.58 5.17 6.80
CA GLU A 38 8.66 4.20 6.61
C GLU A 38 9.81 4.45 7.58
N THR A 39 10.29 5.69 7.70
CA THR A 39 11.34 6.07 8.67
C THR A 39 10.93 5.87 10.14
N LYS A 40 9.63 5.64 10.41
CA LYS A 40 9.06 5.36 11.74
C LYS A 40 8.70 3.90 11.96
N HIS A 41 8.96 3.03 10.99
CA HIS A 41 8.47 1.64 10.94
C HIS A 41 6.96 1.56 11.23
N ILE A 42 6.19 2.46 10.62
CA ILE A 42 4.73 2.41 10.65
C ILE A 42 4.27 1.85 9.31
N PRO A 43 3.38 0.84 9.27
CA PRO A 43 2.82 0.35 8.02
C PRO A 43 2.21 1.49 7.20
N ASP A 44 2.57 1.56 5.92
CA ASP A 44 2.14 2.61 5.00
C ASP A 44 0.96 2.13 4.14
N PRO A 45 -0.28 2.61 4.41
CA PRO A 45 -1.46 2.23 3.66
C PRO A 45 -1.63 3.09 2.39
N TYR A 46 -1.94 2.44 1.27
CA TYR A 46 -2.23 3.11 0.00
C TYR A 46 -3.11 2.29 -0.93
N SER A 47 -3.49 2.82 -2.09
CA SER A 47 -4.42 2.12 -2.99
C SER A 47 -4.20 2.37 -4.47
N PHE A 48 -4.57 1.37 -5.28
CA PHE A 48 -4.66 1.46 -6.74
C PHE A 48 -6.08 1.16 -7.22
N LEU A 49 -6.44 1.72 -8.38
CA LEU A 49 -7.56 1.22 -9.15
C LEU A 49 -7.15 -0.06 -9.87
N ILE A 50 -8.10 -0.98 -10.01
CA ILE A 50 -7.91 -2.22 -10.76
C ILE A 50 -8.73 -2.13 -12.05
N THR A 51 -8.10 -2.38 -13.19
CA THR A 51 -8.83 -2.50 -14.47
C THR A 51 -9.60 -3.83 -14.55
N PRO A 52 -10.57 -3.96 -15.46
CA PRO A 52 -11.24 -5.25 -15.68
C PRO A 52 -10.30 -6.41 -16.06
N SER A 53 -9.08 -6.12 -16.56
CA SER A 53 -8.05 -7.10 -16.89
C SER A 53 -7.00 -7.29 -15.78
N GLY A 54 -7.25 -6.76 -14.58
CA GLY A 54 -6.36 -6.92 -13.43
C GLY A 54 -5.17 -5.96 -13.36
N GLU A 55 -5.05 -5.02 -14.30
CA GLU A 55 -3.94 -4.05 -14.31
C GLU A 55 -4.11 -2.99 -13.23
N LEU A 56 -3.01 -2.49 -12.68
CA LEU A 56 -3.03 -1.46 -11.65
C LEU A 56 -2.91 -0.05 -12.23
N ILE A 57 -3.75 0.85 -11.74
CA ILE A 57 -3.78 2.27 -12.13
C ILE A 57 -3.59 3.16 -10.90
N SER A 58 -2.70 4.14 -11.02
CA SER A 58 -2.53 5.23 -10.05
C SER A 58 -3.83 6.02 -9.87
N LEU A 59 -4.26 6.17 -8.62
CA LEU A 59 -5.40 7.04 -8.27
C LEU A 59 -5.10 8.53 -8.50
N VAL A 60 -3.82 8.91 -8.50
CA VAL A 60 -3.39 10.31 -8.60
C VAL A 60 -3.18 10.73 -10.04
N THR A 61 -2.44 9.94 -10.82
CA THR A 61 -2.09 10.30 -12.20
C THR A 61 -3.01 9.66 -13.24
N GLY A 62 -3.69 8.56 -12.88
CA GLY A 62 -4.46 7.76 -13.83
C GLY A 62 -3.59 6.88 -14.74
N ASP A 63 -2.28 6.86 -14.53
CA ASP A 63 -1.37 6.04 -15.32
C ASP A 63 -1.35 4.58 -14.85
N GLN A 64 -1.06 3.68 -15.78
CA GLN A 64 -0.80 2.28 -15.46
C GLN A 64 0.54 2.14 -14.74
N VAL A 65 0.55 1.43 -13.61
CA VAL A 65 1.72 1.23 -12.76
C VAL A 65 2.90 0.66 -13.55
N LYS A 66 2.66 -0.40 -14.34
CA LYS A 66 3.68 -1.06 -15.15
C LYS A 66 4.41 -0.17 -16.16
N LYS A 67 3.83 0.95 -16.58
CA LYS A 67 4.46 1.85 -17.57
C LYS A 67 5.55 2.73 -16.96
N ILE A 68 5.62 2.80 -15.64
CA ILE A 68 6.45 3.79 -14.93
C ILE A 68 7.56 3.12 -14.14
N VAL A 69 7.48 1.79 -13.97
CA VAL A 69 8.59 0.98 -13.50
C VAL A 69 9.74 1.05 -14.51
N ASN A 70 10.90 1.52 -14.06
CA ASN A 70 12.16 1.41 -14.77
C ASN A 70 12.61 -0.06 -14.78
N THR A 71 12.78 -0.62 -15.97
CA THR A 71 13.26 -1.99 -16.20
C THR A 71 14.69 -2.05 -16.73
N ASP A 72 15.46 -0.96 -16.63
CA ASP A 72 16.86 -0.89 -17.06
C ASP A 72 17.81 -1.51 -16.02
N SER A 73 17.35 -1.64 -14.77
CA SER A 73 18.10 -2.27 -13.68
C SER A 73 17.63 -3.70 -13.44
N TYR A 74 18.54 -4.55 -12.93
CA TYR A 74 18.19 -5.92 -12.52
C TYR A 74 17.01 -5.94 -11.54
N ILE A 75 17.08 -5.10 -10.50
CA ILE A 75 16.02 -4.99 -9.49
C ILE A 75 14.68 -4.56 -10.12
N GLY A 76 14.71 -3.61 -11.06
CA GLY A 76 13.51 -3.16 -11.76
C GLY A 76 12.87 -4.24 -12.64
N GLN A 77 13.69 -5.09 -13.28
CA GLN A 77 13.21 -6.24 -14.05
C GLN A 77 12.58 -7.30 -13.15
N THR A 78 13.25 -7.68 -12.06
CA THR A 78 12.73 -8.70 -11.12
C THR A 78 11.45 -8.25 -10.44
N GLU A 79 11.36 -6.97 -10.06
CA GLU A 79 10.15 -6.43 -9.46
C GLU A 79 9.01 -6.28 -10.47
N MET A 80 9.31 -6.04 -11.75
CA MET A 80 8.31 -6.10 -12.82
C MET A 80 7.73 -7.51 -12.96
N GLU A 81 8.55 -8.57 -12.87
CA GLU A 81 8.05 -9.95 -12.90
C GLU A 81 7.03 -10.20 -11.78
N ALA A 82 7.34 -9.73 -10.58
CA ALA A 82 6.43 -9.87 -9.45
C ALA A 82 5.15 -9.05 -9.60
N LEU A 83 5.24 -7.81 -10.10
CA LEU A 83 4.09 -6.98 -10.42
C LEU A 83 3.17 -7.69 -11.42
N VAL A 84 3.72 -8.26 -12.49
CA VAL A 84 2.94 -9.06 -13.46
C VAL A 84 2.32 -10.28 -12.77
N GLY A 85 3.02 -10.91 -11.84
CA GLY A 85 2.48 -11.98 -10.99
C GLY A 85 1.28 -11.54 -10.16
N VAL A 86 1.34 -10.36 -9.54
CA VAL A 86 0.24 -9.76 -8.77
C VAL A 86 -0.95 -9.44 -9.68
N GLU A 87 -0.72 -8.76 -10.81
CA GLU A 87 -1.77 -8.44 -11.78
C GLU A 87 -2.47 -9.70 -12.31
N ARG A 88 -1.71 -10.79 -12.53
CA ARG A 88 -2.28 -12.09 -12.91
C ARG A 88 -3.20 -12.66 -11.83
N ILE A 89 -2.76 -12.69 -10.56
CA ILE A 89 -3.59 -13.17 -9.44
C ILE A 89 -4.88 -12.34 -9.36
N ILE A 90 -4.77 -11.02 -9.52
CA ILE A 90 -5.92 -10.11 -9.51
C ILE A 90 -6.88 -10.41 -10.68
N SER A 91 -6.36 -10.59 -11.89
CA SER A 91 -7.17 -10.95 -13.07
C SER A 91 -7.93 -12.24 -12.83
N ASP A 92 -7.26 -13.29 -12.35
CA ASP A 92 -7.87 -14.58 -12.03
C ASP A 92 -9.01 -14.45 -11.01
N VAL A 93 -8.81 -13.62 -9.98
CA VAL A 93 -9.81 -13.33 -8.94
C VAL A 93 -11.03 -12.57 -9.50
N ILE A 94 -10.80 -11.64 -10.42
CA ILE A 94 -11.88 -10.90 -11.10
C ILE A 94 -12.69 -11.83 -11.99
N GLU A 95 -12.02 -12.68 -12.77
CA GLU A 95 -12.68 -13.62 -13.68
C GLU A 95 -13.57 -14.63 -12.94
N ARG A 96 -13.14 -15.09 -11.76
CA ARG A 96 -13.94 -16.00 -10.92
C ARG A 96 -15.02 -15.30 -10.09
N ASP A 97 -15.03 -13.96 -10.08
CA ASP A 97 -15.83 -13.12 -9.17
C ASP A 97 -15.70 -13.52 -7.69
N ASP A 98 -14.48 -13.92 -7.29
CA ASP A 98 -14.17 -14.30 -5.91
C ASP A 98 -14.43 -13.08 -5.01
N GLN A 99 -15.29 -13.27 -4.00
CA GLN A 99 -15.68 -12.21 -3.04
C GLN A 99 -14.68 -12.07 -1.88
N ASP A 100 -13.88 -13.10 -1.65
CA ASP A 100 -12.82 -13.14 -0.64
C ASP A 100 -11.65 -13.96 -1.18
N PRO A 101 -10.78 -13.35 -2.01
CA PRO A 101 -9.66 -14.05 -2.63
C PRO A 101 -8.49 -14.31 -1.67
N GLY A 102 -8.57 -13.83 -0.43
CA GLY A 102 -7.42 -13.72 0.46
C GLY A 102 -6.44 -12.61 0.04
N PRO A 103 -5.54 -12.20 0.93
CA PRO A 103 -4.53 -11.17 0.64
C PRO A 103 -3.40 -11.70 -0.24
N ILE A 104 -2.83 -10.80 -1.04
CA ILE A 104 -1.66 -11.04 -1.89
C ILE A 104 -0.45 -10.36 -1.24
N ILE A 105 0.59 -11.14 -0.97
CA ILE A 105 1.82 -10.69 -0.34
C ILE A 105 2.91 -10.67 -1.40
N TRP A 106 3.65 -9.56 -1.45
CA TRP A 106 4.84 -9.41 -2.26
C TRP A 106 5.97 -8.88 -1.37
N MET A 107 7.17 -9.44 -1.53
CA MET A 107 8.30 -9.16 -0.65
C MET A 107 9.52 -8.73 -1.46
N SER A 108 10.25 -7.73 -0.97
CA SER A 108 11.54 -7.29 -1.49
C SER A 108 12.56 -7.40 -0.36
N PRO A 109 13.36 -8.48 -0.31
CA PRO A 109 14.45 -8.61 0.65
C PRO A 109 15.49 -7.50 0.52
N GLU A 110 16.39 -7.40 1.51
CA GLU A 110 17.58 -6.55 1.47
C GLU A 110 18.29 -6.65 0.10
N TYR A 111 18.61 -5.50 -0.49
CA TYR A 111 19.37 -5.37 -1.73
C TYR A 111 20.32 -4.18 -1.62
N PRO A 112 21.64 -4.36 -1.78
CA PRO A 112 22.62 -3.30 -1.57
C PRO A 112 22.30 -2.02 -2.35
N GLY A 113 22.22 -0.90 -1.63
CA GLY A 113 21.94 0.42 -2.21
C GLY A 113 20.50 0.63 -2.67
N VAL A 114 19.59 -0.31 -2.37
CA VAL A 114 18.14 -0.17 -2.66
C VAL A 114 17.32 -0.44 -1.40
N TYR A 115 17.33 -1.66 -0.87
CA TYR A 115 16.61 -2.02 0.36
C TYR A 115 17.61 -2.36 1.46
N LEU A 116 17.53 -1.67 2.59
CA LEU A 116 18.33 -2.01 3.77
C LEU A 116 17.73 -3.20 4.52
N ASP A 117 16.40 -3.28 4.57
CA ASP A 117 15.65 -4.30 5.30
C ASP A 117 14.60 -4.97 4.39
N LEU A 118 13.88 -5.96 4.93
CA LEU A 118 12.81 -6.63 4.19
C LEU A 118 11.60 -5.69 4.06
N LYS A 119 11.25 -5.33 2.82
CA LYS A 119 10.00 -4.64 2.51
C LYS A 119 8.93 -5.63 2.12
N VAL A 120 7.79 -5.62 2.80
CA VAL A 120 6.63 -6.47 2.52
C VAL A 120 5.45 -5.60 2.12
N VAL A 121 4.81 -5.92 1.00
CA VAL A 121 3.55 -5.31 0.57
C VAL A 121 2.45 -6.34 0.69
N VAL A 122 1.47 -6.05 1.54
CA VAL A 122 0.24 -6.85 1.68
C VAL A 122 -0.88 -6.14 0.94
N SER A 123 -1.50 -6.84 -0.01
CA SER A 123 -2.50 -6.31 -0.92
C SER A 123 -3.85 -7.01 -0.71
N GLU A 124 -4.89 -6.23 -0.46
CA GLU A 124 -6.25 -6.69 -0.24
C GLU A 124 -7.16 -6.10 -1.32
N ILE A 125 -7.89 -6.94 -2.05
CA ILE A 125 -8.86 -6.46 -3.04
C ILE A 125 -10.12 -6.03 -2.29
N VAL A 126 -10.45 -4.75 -2.38
CA VAL A 126 -11.64 -4.16 -1.75
C VAL A 126 -12.65 -3.71 -2.81
N GLY A 127 -13.93 -3.75 -2.47
CA GLY A 127 -15.03 -3.42 -3.40
C GLY A 127 -15.63 -4.65 -4.09
N ARG A 128 -16.56 -4.42 -5.03
CA ARG A 128 -17.29 -5.49 -5.74
C ARG A 128 -17.48 -5.17 -7.22
N GLY A 129 -17.59 -6.22 -8.04
CA GLY A 129 -17.83 -6.11 -9.49
C GLY A 129 -16.74 -5.29 -10.18
N LYS A 130 -17.14 -4.28 -10.96
CA LYS A 130 -16.22 -3.39 -11.70
C LYS A 130 -15.58 -2.28 -10.85
N ASN A 131 -16.00 -2.11 -9.60
CA ASN A 131 -15.49 -1.09 -8.70
C ASN A 131 -14.57 -1.70 -7.64
N ARG A 132 -13.60 -2.50 -8.10
CA ARG A 132 -12.57 -3.08 -7.23
C ARG A 132 -11.35 -2.17 -7.20
N SER A 133 -10.75 -2.04 -6.03
CA SER A 133 -9.45 -1.37 -5.84
C SER A 133 -8.52 -2.29 -5.06
N LEU A 134 -7.23 -2.12 -5.27
CA LEU A 134 -6.21 -2.82 -4.51
C LEU A 134 -5.81 -1.94 -3.34
N PHE A 135 -6.13 -2.37 -2.12
CA PHE A 135 -5.69 -1.70 -0.90
C PHE A 135 -4.41 -2.35 -0.42
N ASN A 136 -3.34 -1.58 -0.32
CA ASN A 136 -2.02 -2.08 0.03
C ASN A 136 -1.56 -1.55 1.38
N ARG A 137 -0.72 -2.32 2.05
CA ARG A 137 0.12 -1.85 3.15
C ARG A 137 1.57 -2.26 2.89
N ALA A 138 2.47 -1.28 2.84
CA ALA A 138 3.90 -1.54 2.88
C ALA A 138 4.38 -1.60 4.34
N ILE A 139 5.19 -2.60 4.66
CA ILE A 139 5.67 -2.91 6.01
C ILE A 139 7.17 -3.16 5.89
N ILE A 140 7.96 -2.57 6.77
CA ILE A 140 9.39 -2.84 6.86
C ILE A 140 9.62 -3.77 8.04
N LEU A 141 10.34 -4.86 7.82
CA LEU A 141 10.66 -5.84 8.85
C LEU A 141 12.17 -5.97 8.98
N ASP A 142 12.66 -5.84 10.22
CA ASP A 142 14.08 -5.93 10.58
C ASP A 142 14.56 -7.38 10.63
N LEU A 143 14.51 -8.05 9.47
CA LEU A 143 14.90 -9.45 9.32
C LEU A 143 16.19 -9.56 8.53
N ASN A 144 17.16 -10.28 9.09
CA ASN A 144 18.33 -10.70 8.33
C ASN A 144 17.94 -11.68 7.20
N LYS A 145 18.87 -11.98 6.31
CA LYS A 145 18.67 -12.86 5.14
C LYS A 145 18.12 -14.25 5.48
N VAL A 146 18.57 -14.84 6.58
CA VAL A 146 18.14 -16.17 7.01
C VAL A 146 16.71 -16.13 7.53
N ASP A 147 16.38 -15.14 8.35
CA ASP A 147 15.05 -15.00 8.93
C ASP A 147 14.03 -14.52 7.90
N THR A 148 14.44 -13.72 6.91
CA THR A 148 13.63 -13.40 5.72
C THR A 148 13.21 -14.66 4.96
N LEU A 149 14.14 -15.58 4.71
CA LEU A 149 13.82 -16.82 4.01
C LEU A 149 12.87 -17.70 4.83
N LYS A 150 13.12 -17.84 6.14
CA LYS A 150 12.22 -18.59 7.04
C LYS A 150 10.83 -17.97 7.09
N PHE A 151 10.74 -16.63 7.16
CA PHE A 151 9.48 -15.91 7.16
C PHE A 151 8.68 -16.20 5.88
N ALA A 152 9.31 -16.06 4.71
CA ALA A 152 8.67 -16.36 3.43
C ALA A 152 8.24 -17.83 3.32
N GLN A 153 9.06 -18.78 3.77
CA GLN A 153 8.71 -20.20 3.83
C GLN A 153 7.58 -20.49 4.83
N GLY A 154 7.51 -19.75 5.94
CA GLY A 154 6.41 -19.84 6.91
C GLY A 154 5.07 -19.45 6.28
N LEU A 155 5.06 -18.36 5.49
CA LEU A 155 3.87 -17.88 4.78
C LEU A 155 3.29 -18.90 3.79
N THR A 156 4.12 -19.75 3.18
CA THR A 156 3.64 -20.73 2.19
C THR A 156 2.78 -21.84 2.83
N ASN A 157 2.88 -22.05 4.14
CA ASN A 157 1.95 -22.93 4.87
C ASN A 157 0.52 -22.39 4.82
N TYR A 158 0.38 -21.06 4.75
CA TYR A 158 -0.90 -20.35 4.71
C TYR A 158 -1.35 -19.97 3.29
N SER A 159 -0.59 -20.31 2.26
CA SER A 159 -0.87 -19.89 0.88
C SER A 159 -1.74 -20.87 0.08
N THR A 160 -2.47 -20.32 -0.90
CA THR A 160 -3.18 -21.06 -1.95
C THR A 160 -2.21 -21.52 -3.03
N ASN A 161 -1.32 -20.63 -3.48
CA ASN A 161 -0.21 -20.95 -4.35
C ASN A 161 0.97 -21.43 -3.49
N LYS A 162 1.12 -22.75 -3.36
CA LYS A 162 2.28 -23.34 -2.65
C LYS A 162 3.56 -23.04 -3.42
N VAL A 163 4.24 -21.98 -3.04
CA VAL A 163 5.55 -21.58 -3.57
C VAL A 163 6.64 -22.23 -2.72
N ASP A 164 7.69 -22.74 -3.35
CA ASP A 164 8.89 -23.23 -2.67
C ASP A 164 10.02 -22.22 -2.85
N PHE A 165 10.30 -21.44 -1.81
CA PHE A 165 11.35 -20.44 -1.83
C PHE A 165 12.69 -21.06 -1.48
N THR A 166 13.64 -20.98 -2.42
CA THR A 166 15.01 -21.48 -2.21
C THR A 166 16.05 -20.37 -2.07
N SER A 167 15.69 -19.13 -2.43
CA SER A 167 16.57 -17.97 -2.42
C SER A 167 15.82 -16.66 -2.18
N LEU A 168 16.56 -15.61 -1.78
CA LEU A 168 16.01 -14.24 -1.65
C LEU A 168 15.48 -13.70 -2.99
N GLU A 169 16.09 -14.10 -4.10
CA GLU A 169 15.60 -13.70 -5.41
C GLU A 169 14.26 -14.36 -5.71
N ASP A 170 14.06 -15.65 -5.37
CA ASP A 170 12.73 -16.29 -5.51
C ASP A 170 11.63 -15.51 -4.78
N ILE A 171 11.95 -15.04 -3.57
CA ILE A 171 11.06 -14.21 -2.75
C ILE A 171 10.72 -12.90 -3.49
N ARG A 172 11.70 -12.26 -4.12
CA ARG A 172 11.52 -10.98 -4.81
C ARG A 172 10.60 -11.06 -6.03
N ARG A 173 10.75 -12.11 -6.83
CA ARG A 173 9.99 -12.32 -8.10
C ARG A 173 8.60 -12.93 -7.88
N THR A 174 8.33 -13.57 -6.75
CA THR A 174 7.14 -14.43 -6.62
C THR A 174 6.17 -13.93 -5.55
N PRO A 175 5.00 -13.40 -5.92
CA PRO A 175 3.96 -13.09 -4.95
C PRO A 175 3.29 -14.35 -4.37
N ILE A 176 2.84 -14.24 -3.13
CA ILE A 176 2.11 -15.28 -2.38
C ILE A 176 0.66 -14.83 -2.24
N GLN A 177 -0.30 -15.69 -2.54
CA GLN A 177 -1.70 -15.47 -2.20
C GLN A 177 -2.04 -16.33 -0.98
N LEU A 178 -2.49 -15.69 0.10
CA LEU A 178 -2.94 -16.42 1.29
C LEU A 178 -4.33 -17.02 1.08
N ASN A 179 -4.67 -18.06 1.86
CA ASN A 179 -5.99 -18.65 1.85
C ASN A 179 -7.07 -17.62 2.24
N PRO A 180 -8.26 -17.65 1.59
CA PRO A 180 -9.42 -16.86 1.98
C PRO A 180 -9.77 -16.97 3.47
N GLY A 181 -10.33 -15.90 4.03
CA GLY A 181 -10.77 -15.85 5.43
C GLY A 181 -9.64 -15.80 6.48
N LEU A 182 -8.36 -15.87 6.07
CA LEU A 182 -7.23 -15.68 6.98
C LEU A 182 -6.91 -14.20 7.16
N HIS A 183 -6.72 -13.80 8.41
CA HIS A 183 -6.33 -12.43 8.76
C HIS A 183 -4.81 -12.35 8.89
N TRP A 184 -4.16 -11.86 7.84
CA TRP A 184 -2.71 -11.92 7.64
C TRP A 184 -1.88 -11.35 8.80
N SER A 185 -2.38 -10.35 9.53
CA SER A 185 -1.63 -9.76 10.65
C SER A 185 -1.37 -10.74 11.79
N TYR A 186 -2.27 -11.72 12.03
CA TYR A 186 -2.03 -12.76 13.04
C TYR A 186 -1.01 -13.79 12.55
N ILE A 187 -1.02 -14.10 11.26
CA ILE A 187 -0.01 -14.98 10.65
C ILE A 187 1.35 -14.31 10.75
N PHE A 188 1.44 -13.03 10.44
CA PHE A 188 2.70 -12.30 10.50
C PHE A 188 3.21 -12.21 11.93
N GLU A 189 2.35 -11.92 12.91
CA GLU A 189 2.71 -11.89 14.34
C GLU A 189 3.17 -13.27 14.88
N GLU A 190 2.59 -14.36 14.38
CA GLU A 190 3.05 -15.72 14.70
C GLU A 190 4.46 -16.00 14.15
N LEU A 191 4.75 -15.50 12.95
CA LEU A 191 6.03 -15.74 12.27
C LEU A 191 7.13 -14.76 12.70
N VAL A 192 6.76 -13.53 13.06
CA VAL A 192 7.63 -12.42 13.45
C VAL A 192 6.90 -11.61 14.51
N ALA A 193 7.43 -11.57 15.74
CA ALA A 193 6.84 -10.76 16.80
C ALA A 193 7.21 -9.27 16.59
N ASP A 194 6.27 -8.49 16.08
CA ASP A 194 6.44 -7.07 15.75
C ASP A 194 5.15 -6.28 16.09
N ASP A 195 5.30 -5.08 16.64
CA ASP A 195 4.18 -4.24 17.10
C ASP A 195 3.42 -3.58 15.94
N GLN A 196 4.02 -3.51 14.75
CA GLN A 196 3.36 -3.03 13.53
C GLN A 196 2.06 -3.80 13.23
N PHE A 197 1.99 -5.09 13.55
CA PHE A 197 0.78 -5.90 13.32
C PHE A 197 -0.35 -5.54 14.26
N GLN A 198 -0.04 -5.15 15.49
CA GLN A 198 -1.01 -4.58 16.41
C GLN A 198 -1.53 -3.24 15.88
N MET A 199 -0.64 -2.38 15.41
CA MET A 199 -1.02 -1.08 14.83
C MET A 199 -2.03 -1.23 13.69
N VAL A 200 -1.84 -2.23 12.82
CA VAL A 200 -2.76 -2.51 11.71
C VAL A 200 -4.12 -2.98 12.20
N ARG A 201 -4.18 -3.89 13.17
CA ARG A 201 -5.44 -4.39 13.74
C ARG A 201 -6.25 -3.27 14.40
N GLU A 202 -5.57 -2.32 15.02
CA GLU A 202 -6.18 -1.17 15.69
C GLU A 202 -6.48 0.00 14.72
N GLY A 203 -6.03 -0.08 13.47
CA GLY A 203 -6.15 0.99 12.47
C GLY A 203 -5.29 2.22 12.79
N ALA A 204 -4.27 2.06 13.64
CA ALA A 204 -3.34 3.11 14.02
C ALA A 204 -2.46 3.56 12.84
N ASP A 205 -2.12 2.64 11.93
CA ASP A 205 -1.46 2.89 10.64
C ASP A 205 -2.26 3.90 9.78
N LEU A 206 -3.57 3.68 9.65
CA LEU A 206 -4.47 4.57 8.89
C LEU A 206 -4.54 5.98 9.49
N LEU A 207 -4.53 6.07 10.82
CA LEU A 207 -4.54 7.35 11.53
C LEU A 207 -3.18 8.06 11.39
N ALA A 208 -2.08 7.32 11.47
CA ALA A 208 -0.74 7.84 11.27
C ALA A 208 -0.57 8.41 9.86
N LYS A 209 -1.00 7.67 8.81
CA LYS A 209 -0.98 8.16 7.43
C LYS A 209 -1.72 9.48 7.26
N LYS A 210 -2.94 9.59 7.80
CA LYS A 210 -3.73 10.84 7.75
C LYS A 210 -3.01 12.02 8.41
N ARG A 211 -2.33 11.78 9.53
CA ARG A 211 -1.52 12.82 10.22
C ARG A 211 -0.32 13.21 9.37
N ALA A 212 0.41 12.22 8.83
CA ALA A 212 1.58 12.44 7.98
C ALA A 212 1.25 13.25 6.73
N ILE A 213 0.12 13.00 6.04
CA ILE A 213 -0.33 13.84 4.92
C ILE A 213 -0.63 15.27 5.36
N LYS A 214 -1.32 15.43 6.49
CA LYS A 214 -1.70 16.75 6.99
C LYS A 214 -0.46 17.58 7.28
N GLN A 215 0.50 17.01 8.01
CA GLN A 215 1.79 17.62 8.27
C GLN A 215 2.60 17.83 6.98
N GLY A 216 2.57 16.88 6.04
CA GLY A 216 3.24 16.98 4.74
C GLY A 216 2.72 18.15 3.89
N LYS A 217 1.43 18.50 3.98
CA LYS A 217 0.86 19.70 3.33
C LYS A 217 1.47 21.00 3.86
N ASP A 218 1.73 21.05 5.16
CA ASP A 218 2.32 22.19 5.85
C ASP A 218 3.84 22.26 5.61
N LEU A 219 4.49 21.10 5.48
CA LEU A 219 5.92 20.97 5.20
C LEU A 219 6.27 21.25 3.73
N PHE A 220 5.38 20.93 2.78
CA PHE A 220 5.63 21.09 1.34
C PHE A 220 6.10 22.52 0.95
N PRO A 221 5.45 23.62 1.34
CA PRO A 221 5.95 24.96 1.01
C PRO A 221 7.35 25.24 1.58
N VAL A 222 7.66 24.72 2.76
CA VAL A 222 8.94 24.92 3.46
C VAL A 222 10.06 24.18 2.72
N LEU A 223 9.84 22.89 2.38
CA LEU A 223 10.77 22.07 1.59
C LEU A 223 11.21 22.77 0.30
N PHE A 224 10.27 23.43 -0.38
CA PHE A 224 10.53 24.06 -1.68
C PHE A 224 11.01 25.50 -1.58
N SER A 225 10.93 26.14 -0.40
CA SER A 225 11.41 27.51 -0.15
C SER A 225 12.92 27.62 0.07
N GLY A 226 13.61 26.51 0.32
CA GLY A 226 15.05 26.49 0.64
C GLY A 226 15.38 26.82 2.10
N GLU A 227 14.39 27.20 2.91
CA GLU A 227 14.53 27.35 4.37
C GLU A 227 14.23 26.02 5.08
N ILE A 228 15.16 25.07 4.97
CA ILE A 228 15.08 23.79 5.70
C ILE A 228 15.31 24.08 7.20
N LYS A 229 14.26 24.01 8.01
CA LYS A 229 14.35 24.14 9.47
C LYS A 229 14.47 22.76 10.11
N GLU A 230 15.65 22.40 10.60
CA GLU A 230 15.96 21.08 11.23
C GLU A 230 14.88 20.57 12.18
N VAL A 231 14.31 21.44 13.02
CA VAL A 231 13.28 21.10 14.01
C VAL A 231 12.01 20.52 13.37
N VAL A 232 11.64 21.02 12.18
CA VAL A 232 10.43 20.54 11.49
C VAL A 232 10.64 19.13 10.90
N TYR A 233 11.89 18.75 10.64
CA TYR A 233 12.24 17.44 10.08
C TYR A 233 12.31 16.38 11.17
N ALA A 234 12.90 16.72 12.33
CA ALA A 234 13.02 15.80 13.47
C ALA A 234 11.67 15.31 14.01
N ASP A 235 10.63 16.14 13.96
CA ASP A 235 9.28 15.73 14.40
C ASP A 235 8.53 14.91 13.33
N TYR A 236 8.89 15.11 12.06
CA TYR A 236 8.16 14.53 10.92
C TYR A 236 8.71 13.16 10.50
N PHE A 237 10.03 12.99 10.47
CA PHE A 237 10.68 11.71 10.16
C PHE A 237 10.97 10.92 11.42
N GLY A 238 11.15 9.60 11.30
CA GLY A 238 11.58 8.74 12.39
C GLY A 238 13.09 8.56 12.44
N GLU A 239 13.54 7.56 13.20
CA GLU A 239 14.96 7.27 13.44
C GLU A 239 15.54 6.28 12.42
N PHE A 240 14.71 5.64 11.61
CA PHE A 240 15.12 4.68 10.59
C PHE A 240 15.30 5.35 9.23
N ASN A 241 16.16 4.77 8.39
CA ASN A 241 16.29 5.20 6.99
C ASN A 241 15.09 4.72 6.18
N GLY A 242 14.72 5.45 5.13
CA GLY A 242 13.74 4.94 4.18
C GLY A 242 14.33 3.78 3.37
N SER A 243 13.51 2.81 3.00
CA SER A 243 13.92 1.84 1.98
C SER A 243 13.73 2.49 0.60
N CYS A 244 14.74 2.33 -0.26
CA CYS A 244 14.93 2.92 -1.58
C CYS A 244 15.50 4.34 -1.59
N PRO A 245 16.83 4.54 -1.62
CA PRO A 245 17.36 5.82 -2.07
C PRO A 245 16.84 6.11 -3.48
N VAL A 246 16.44 7.36 -3.74
CA VAL A 246 16.14 7.81 -5.11
C VAL A 246 17.45 7.80 -5.89
N ILE A 247 17.77 6.67 -6.51
CA ILE A 247 18.78 6.64 -7.56
C ILE A 247 18.15 7.35 -8.75
N PRO A 248 18.69 8.49 -9.21
CA PRO A 248 18.14 9.20 -10.35
C PRO A 248 18.03 8.25 -11.56
N GLY A 249 16.80 8.01 -12.02
CA GLY A 249 16.53 7.14 -13.14
C GLY A 249 15.99 5.74 -12.79
N SER A 250 16.17 5.20 -11.58
CA SER A 250 15.65 3.85 -11.25
C SER A 250 14.39 3.89 -10.37
N LYS A 251 13.23 4.07 -10.99
CA LYS A 251 11.94 3.83 -10.33
C LYS A 251 11.62 2.34 -10.39
N THR A 252 11.94 1.56 -9.37
CA THR A 252 11.55 0.13 -9.30
C THR A 252 10.03 -0.02 -9.08
N ALA A 253 9.45 -1.20 -9.26
CA ALA A 253 7.99 -1.37 -9.11
C ALA A 253 7.53 -1.19 -7.66
N PHE A 254 8.33 -1.62 -6.68
CA PHE A 254 8.08 -1.34 -5.26
C PHE A 254 8.22 0.15 -4.94
N SER A 255 9.16 0.87 -5.57
CA SER A 255 9.27 2.34 -5.41
C SER A 255 8.11 3.09 -6.07
N TYR A 256 7.59 2.60 -7.20
CA TYR A 256 6.45 3.25 -7.86
C TYR A 256 5.13 2.99 -7.13
N VAL A 257 5.03 1.80 -6.53
CA VAL A 257 3.92 1.42 -5.65
C VAL A 257 3.79 2.39 -4.45
N PHE A 258 4.88 3.07 -4.10
CA PHE A 258 4.98 4.16 -3.11
C PHE A 258 4.77 5.56 -3.74
N ASP A 259 5.30 5.80 -4.95
CA ASP A 259 5.23 7.09 -5.67
C ASP A 259 3.86 7.45 -6.26
N ASN A 260 2.82 6.62 -6.14
CA ASN A 260 1.51 6.85 -6.78
C ASN A 260 0.28 6.45 -5.94
N SER A 261 0.58 6.29 -4.66
CA SER A 261 -0.33 6.07 -3.56
C SER A 261 -1.17 7.33 -3.32
N LEU A 262 -2.50 7.21 -3.40
CA LEU A 262 -3.41 8.18 -2.79
C LEU A 262 -3.88 7.56 -1.49
N SER A 263 -3.68 8.26 -0.38
CA SER A 263 -4.27 7.86 0.87
C SER A 263 -5.77 7.76 0.73
N LEU A 264 -6.30 6.64 1.21
CA LEU A 264 -7.60 6.51 1.85
C LEU A 264 -8.52 7.73 1.58
N LYS A 265 -9.15 7.73 0.41
CA LYS A 265 -10.59 7.92 0.46
C LYS A 265 -11.12 6.71 1.25
N ILE A 266 -11.00 6.76 2.60
CA ILE A 266 -12.22 6.53 3.36
C ILE A 266 -13.10 7.64 2.83
N LEU A 267 -13.83 7.30 1.76
CA LEU A 267 -14.88 8.11 1.18
C LEU A 267 -15.57 8.74 2.38
N LYS A 268 -15.43 10.06 2.54
CA LYS A 268 -15.97 10.71 3.73
C LYS A 268 -17.44 10.31 3.77
N LYS A 269 -18.03 10.13 4.95
CA LYS A 269 -19.48 9.84 5.05
C LYS A 269 -20.35 10.82 4.22
N LYS A 270 -19.83 12.03 3.97
CA LYS A 270 -20.37 13.05 3.06
C LYS A 270 -20.24 12.74 1.55
N ASP A 271 -19.21 12.02 1.12
CA ASP A 271 -19.03 11.60 -0.29
C ASP A 271 -19.88 10.36 -0.63
N TRP A 272 -20.54 9.75 0.36
CA TRP A 272 -21.49 8.63 0.20
C TRP A 272 -22.96 9.04 0.27
N GLU A 273 -23.25 10.34 0.41
CA GLU A 273 -24.63 10.80 0.52
C GLU A 273 -25.42 10.32 -0.70
N CYS A 274 -26.52 9.64 -0.43
CA CYS A 274 -27.50 9.28 -1.45
C CYS A 274 -28.22 10.58 -1.88
N ASP A 275 -27.64 11.34 -2.79
CA ASP A 275 -28.18 12.62 -3.24
C ASP A 275 -28.63 12.61 -4.71
N ARG A 276 -28.10 11.67 -5.50
CA ARG A 276 -28.48 11.43 -6.90
C ARG A 276 -29.74 10.57 -6.99
N ASP A 277 -30.67 10.95 -7.87
CA ASP A 277 -31.81 10.10 -8.20
C ASP A 277 -31.38 8.99 -9.17
N GLY A 278 -31.77 7.75 -8.88
CA GLY A 278 -31.46 6.58 -9.70
C GLY A 278 -32.09 5.29 -9.20
N ASP A 279 -31.75 4.18 -9.84
CA ASP A 279 -32.20 2.85 -9.45
C ASP A 279 -31.16 2.20 -8.54
N CYS A 280 -31.61 1.71 -7.37
CA CYS A 280 -30.72 1.01 -6.45
C CYS A 280 -30.35 -0.37 -6.99
N THR A 281 -29.07 -0.63 -7.21
CA THR A 281 -28.58 -1.93 -7.71
C THR A 281 -28.59 -3.02 -6.64
N GLY A 282 -28.57 -2.66 -5.34
CA GLY A 282 -28.59 -3.61 -4.22
C GLY A 282 -29.97 -4.19 -3.89
N CYS A 283 -31.06 -3.43 -4.09
CA CYS A 283 -32.44 -3.88 -3.80
C CYS A 283 -33.43 -3.67 -4.96
N SER A 284 -32.94 -3.26 -6.13
CA SER A 284 -33.73 -3.01 -7.35
C SER A 284 -34.82 -1.95 -7.22
N LYS A 285 -34.78 -1.12 -6.16
CA LYS A 285 -35.75 -0.04 -5.93
C LYS A 285 -35.50 1.09 -6.92
N LYS A 286 -36.53 1.46 -7.68
CA LYS A 286 -36.45 2.49 -8.73
C LYS A 286 -36.69 3.90 -8.19
N ASN A 287 -36.17 4.91 -8.90
CA ASN A 287 -36.38 6.34 -8.60
C ASN A 287 -36.13 6.69 -7.13
N THR A 288 -35.00 6.23 -6.60
CA THR A 288 -34.60 6.47 -5.22
C THR A 288 -33.31 7.26 -5.17
N LYS A 289 -33.02 7.82 -4.00
CA LYS A 289 -31.75 8.46 -3.75
C LYS A 289 -30.65 7.41 -3.61
N VAL A 290 -29.60 7.52 -4.41
CA VAL A 290 -28.49 6.58 -4.47
C VAL A 290 -27.13 7.28 -4.38
N GLY A 291 -26.19 6.64 -3.71
CA GLY A 291 -24.82 7.14 -3.57
C GLY A 291 -23.93 6.86 -4.78
N PRO A 292 -22.60 6.98 -4.64
CA PRO A 292 -21.62 6.74 -5.70
C PRO A 292 -21.74 5.37 -6.37
N CYS A 293 -22.06 4.33 -5.58
CA CYS A 293 -22.18 2.94 -6.02
C CYS A 293 -23.58 2.55 -6.53
N SER A 294 -24.47 3.52 -6.76
CA SER A 294 -25.88 3.29 -7.13
C SER A 294 -26.63 2.44 -6.10
N TRP A 295 -26.27 2.54 -4.82
CA TRP A 295 -26.99 1.92 -3.71
C TRP A 295 -27.78 2.97 -2.96
N CYS A 296 -28.99 2.62 -2.53
CA CYS A 296 -29.74 3.48 -1.62
C CYS A 296 -29.19 3.38 -0.19
N GLN A 297 -29.51 4.39 0.62
CA GLN A 297 -29.01 4.50 2.00
C GLN A 297 -29.25 3.24 2.82
N SER A 298 -30.43 2.61 2.69
CA SER A 298 -30.73 1.38 3.43
C SER A 298 -29.84 0.19 3.03
N CYS A 299 -29.43 0.10 1.78
CA CYS A 299 -28.50 -0.94 1.31
C CYS A 299 -27.07 -0.66 1.76
N GLN A 300 -26.65 0.61 1.76
CA GLN A 300 -25.37 1.03 2.33
C GLN A 300 -25.32 0.73 3.83
N ASP A 301 -26.32 1.16 4.61
CA ASP A 301 -26.39 0.91 6.05
C ASP A 301 -26.45 -0.60 6.39
N ALA A 302 -27.00 -1.42 5.48
CA ALA A 302 -27.02 -2.87 5.65
C ALA A 302 -25.63 -3.50 5.40
N ASP A 303 -24.88 -2.99 4.43
CA ASP A 303 -23.51 -3.43 4.17
C ASP A 303 -22.55 -2.93 5.24
N ASP A 304 -22.64 -1.67 5.64
CA ASP A 304 -21.86 -1.10 6.76
C ASP A 304 -22.10 -1.89 8.04
N ARG A 305 -23.36 -2.27 8.32
CA ARG A 305 -23.68 -3.15 9.46
C ARG A 305 -23.08 -4.54 9.29
N ARG A 306 -23.05 -5.13 8.09
CA ARG A 306 -22.40 -6.43 7.86
C ARG A 306 -20.88 -6.33 8.02
N GLN A 307 -20.26 -5.26 7.57
CA GLN A 307 -18.83 -5.01 7.77
C GLN A 307 -18.50 -4.78 9.25
N HIS A 308 -19.32 -4.00 9.96
CA HIS A 308 -19.20 -3.83 11.41
C HIS A 308 -19.47 -5.12 12.19
N PHE A 309 -20.42 -5.94 11.75
CA PHE A 309 -20.69 -7.25 12.38
C PHE A 309 -19.54 -8.23 12.15
N LYS A 310 -18.87 -8.21 10.98
CA LYS A 310 -17.63 -8.96 10.75
C LYS A 310 -16.51 -8.52 11.71
N GLN A 311 -16.41 -7.21 12.02
CA GLN A 311 -15.46 -6.67 13.00
C GLN A 311 -15.82 -6.99 14.46
N LEU A 312 -17.10 -7.19 14.80
CA LEU A 312 -17.54 -7.51 16.16
C LEU A 312 -17.49 -9.01 16.48
N PHE A 313 -17.71 -9.89 15.50
CA PHE A 313 -17.58 -11.33 15.70
C PHE A 313 -16.13 -11.84 15.66
N SER A 314 -15.17 -11.01 15.24
CA SER A 314 -13.73 -11.24 15.43
C SER A 314 -13.22 -10.91 16.84
N VAL A 315 -14.09 -10.47 17.75
CA VAL A 315 -13.78 -10.21 19.18
C VAL A 315 -14.31 -11.33 20.09
N VAL A 316 -15.11 -12.27 19.56
CA VAL A 316 -15.67 -13.39 20.32
C VAL A 316 -15.64 -14.67 19.48
N VAL A 317 -14.46 -15.18 19.17
CA VAL A 317 -14.11 -16.62 19.06
C VAL A 317 -12.63 -16.76 19.39
#